data_AF-A0A7V6A4Q1-F1
#
_entry.id   AF-A0A7V6A4Q1-F1
#
_cell.length_a   1.000
_cell.length_b   1.000
_cell.length_c   1.000
_cell.angle_alpha   90.00
_cell.angle_beta   90.00
_cell.angle_gamma   90.00
#
_symmetry.space_group_name_H-M   'P 1'
#
loop_
_entity.id
_entity.type
_entity.pdbx_description
1 polymer ?
#
loop_
_entity_poly.entity_id
_entity_poly.type
_entity_poly.pdbx_seq_one_letter_code
_entity_poly.pdbx_strand_id
1 'polypeptide(L)'
;MKTILMLCGVVISLMLWGPEVKAQDMEQNNPIYQDLADHGRLLSGEITTVYGVPCVEVMLRSGETIMSFVHSIPSLKKKSLMVQDRIALINRTHYLLVMNGDGNVSTDKTKLYVPIDYSIKPQILPEFLPEAAKYEKYMLIDRRKQYLGLYENGQLTHCFPISSGVSNSTPARSFVVNYMDEVHNSTLFDNAPMDHALNIFSNYFIHEGIVPGYPASHGCIRLFPLDARFLFYHWAKPGIPGKIVG
;
A
#
# COMPACT_ATOMS: atom_id res chain seq x y z
N MET A 1 -10.30 -30.02 66.89
CA MET A 1 -9.96 -31.39 66.45
C MET A 1 -9.70 -31.38 64.95
N LYS A 2 -8.59 -32.01 64.53
CA LYS A 2 -8.13 -32.36 63.17
C LYS A 2 -7.55 -31.26 62.27
N THR A 3 -6.25 -31.07 62.51
CA THR A 3 -5.13 -30.93 61.57
C THR A 3 -5.32 -31.67 60.22
N ILE A 4 -5.00 -31.01 59.09
CA ILE A 4 -4.32 -31.62 57.94
C ILE A 4 -3.26 -30.62 57.44
N LEU A 5 -2.03 -31.13 57.39
CA LEU A 5 -0.79 -30.55 56.87
C LEU A 5 -0.63 -30.98 55.39
N MET A 6 0.30 -30.33 54.65
CA MET A 6 0.91 -30.68 53.33
C MET A 6 0.51 -29.71 52.20
N LEU A 7 1.40 -29.26 51.30
CA LEU A 7 2.86 -29.37 51.15
C LEU A 7 3.28 -28.23 50.19
N CYS A 8 4.52 -27.77 50.31
CA CYS A 8 5.18 -26.89 49.35
C CYS A 8 5.12 -27.44 47.91
N GLY A 9 4.86 -26.54 46.97
CA GLY A 9 5.07 -26.76 45.54
C GLY A 9 5.44 -25.42 44.89
N VAL A 10 6.73 -25.08 44.92
CA VAL A 10 7.27 -24.00 44.09
C VAL A 10 7.08 -24.43 42.65
N VAL A 11 6.11 -23.82 41.95
CA VAL A 11 5.99 -23.95 40.51
C VAL A 11 7.09 -23.10 39.90
N ILE A 12 8.23 -23.73 39.62
CA ILE A 12 9.21 -23.17 38.70
C ILE A 12 8.50 -23.10 37.35
N SER A 13 8.05 -21.91 36.98
CA SER A 13 7.51 -21.60 35.66
C SER A 13 8.63 -21.75 34.63
N LEU A 14 8.83 -22.96 34.12
CA LEU A 14 9.57 -23.21 32.89
C LEU A 14 8.80 -22.52 31.76
N MET A 15 9.32 -21.37 31.32
CA MET A 15 8.84 -20.65 30.15
C MET A 15 8.82 -21.58 28.95
N LEU A 16 7.63 -21.99 28.53
CA LEU A 16 7.41 -22.63 27.24
C LEU A 16 7.52 -21.54 26.17
N TRP A 17 8.64 -21.51 25.45
CA TRP A 17 8.75 -20.75 24.21
C TRP A 17 7.68 -21.25 23.23
N GLY A 18 6.69 -20.39 22.95
CA GLY A 18 5.62 -20.69 22.02
C GLY A 18 6.08 -20.74 20.56
N PRO A 19 5.26 -21.30 19.65
CA PRO A 19 5.54 -21.32 18.21
C PRO A 19 5.73 -19.92 17.61
N GLU A 20 5.09 -18.91 18.20
CA GLU A 20 5.19 -17.51 17.78
C GLU A 20 6.56 -16.88 18.09
N VAL A 21 7.11 -17.15 19.28
CA VAL A 21 8.47 -16.71 19.66
C VAL A 21 9.51 -17.34 18.72
N LYS A 22 9.37 -18.65 18.46
CA LYS A 22 10.28 -19.35 17.55
C LYS A 22 10.19 -18.87 16.09
N ALA A 23 9.00 -18.49 15.62
CA ALA A 23 8.81 -17.93 14.28
C ALA A 23 9.47 -16.56 14.16
N GLN A 24 9.30 -15.68 15.15
CA GLN A 24 9.98 -14.39 15.19
C GLN A 24 11.51 -14.56 15.23
N ASP A 25 12.06 -15.47 16.02
CA ASP A 25 13.51 -15.73 16.05
C ASP A 25 14.06 -16.18 14.69
N MET A 26 13.31 -17.02 13.96
CA MET A 26 13.70 -17.45 12.61
C MET A 26 13.63 -16.29 11.61
N GLU A 27 12.62 -15.45 11.70
CA GLU A 27 12.45 -14.29 10.83
C GLU A 27 13.45 -13.16 11.15
N GLN A 28 13.91 -13.04 12.39
CA GLN A 28 14.98 -12.11 12.75
C GLN A 28 16.33 -12.53 12.17
N ASN A 29 16.55 -13.83 11.92
CA ASN A 29 17.73 -14.31 11.19
C ASN A 29 17.67 -14.03 9.68
N ASN A 30 16.61 -13.38 9.19
CA ASN A 30 16.47 -12.99 7.79
C ASN A 30 17.54 -11.94 7.40
N PRO A 31 18.22 -12.09 6.24
CA PRO A 31 19.24 -11.13 5.80
C PRO A 31 18.74 -9.68 5.66
N ILE A 32 17.47 -9.47 5.32
CA ILE A 32 16.86 -8.14 5.26
C ILE A 32 16.73 -7.55 6.66
N TYR A 33 16.23 -8.35 7.62
CA TYR A 33 16.12 -7.91 9.01
C TYR A 33 17.49 -7.51 9.56
N GLN A 34 18.50 -8.37 9.39
CA GLN A 34 19.87 -8.15 9.88
C GLN A 34 20.49 -6.89 9.26
N ASP A 35 20.41 -6.73 7.93
CA ASP A 35 20.92 -5.52 7.28
C ASP A 35 20.22 -4.25 7.79
N LEU A 36 18.90 -4.29 8.00
CA LEU A 36 18.16 -3.15 8.54
C LEU A 36 18.56 -2.84 9.99
N ALA A 37 18.81 -3.87 10.80
CA ALA A 37 19.31 -3.71 12.16
C ALA A 37 20.73 -3.10 12.17
N ASP A 38 21.64 -3.65 11.37
CA ASP A 38 23.04 -3.22 11.27
C ASP A 38 23.16 -1.77 10.79
N HIS A 39 22.24 -1.32 9.92
CA HIS A 39 22.19 0.06 9.44
C HIS A 39 21.37 0.99 10.35
N GLY A 40 20.91 0.51 11.51
CA GLY A 40 20.14 1.28 12.49
C GLY A 40 18.82 1.83 11.93
N ARG A 41 18.13 1.03 11.12
CA ARG A 41 16.90 1.42 10.41
C ARG A 41 15.62 0.98 11.12
N LEU A 42 15.69 -0.06 11.95
CA LEU A 42 14.52 -0.58 12.68
C LEU A 42 14.02 0.42 13.73
N LEU A 43 12.70 0.57 13.83
CA LEU A 43 12.06 1.38 14.87
C LEU A 43 11.86 0.61 16.17
N SER A 44 11.03 -0.45 16.13
CA SER A 44 10.74 -1.30 17.29
C SER A 44 11.53 -2.60 17.29
N GLY A 45 12.01 -3.05 16.12
CA GLY A 45 12.55 -4.40 15.92
C GLY A 45 11.47 -5.49 15.90
N GLU A 46 10.21 -5.15 16.13
CA GLU A 46 9.10 -6.09 16.05
C GLU A 46 8.75 -6.40 14.60
N ILE A 47 8.46 -7.67 14.35
CA ILE A 47 7.94 -8.14 13.07
C ILE A 47 6.43 -8.20 13.18
N THR A 48 5.75 -7.51 12.27
CA THR A 48 4.29 -7.42 12.20
C THR A 48 3.79 -7.89 10.84
N THR A 49 2.59 -8.46 10.81
CA THR A 49 1.95 -8.92 9.57
C THR A 49 1.14 -7.79 8.95
N VAL A 50 1.53 -7.35 7.75
CA VAL A 50 0.84 -6.32 6.97
C VAL A 50 0.35 -6.94 5.66
N TYR A 51 -0.98 -7.01 5.48
CA TYR A 51 -1.62 -7.68 4.34
C TYR A 51 -1.15 -9.12 4.12
N GLY A 52 -0.92 -9.87 5.22
CA GLY A 52 -0.43 -11.24 5.17
C GLY A 52 1.07 -11.39 4.92
N VAL A 53 1.83 -10.27 4.87
CA VAL A 53 3.28 -10.27 4.66
C VAL A 53 3.99 -9.88 5.97
N PRO A 54 5.01 -10.62 6.41
CA PRO A 54 5.83 -10.21 7.55
C PRO A 54 6.64 -8.97 7.16
N CYS A 55 6.55 -7.94 7.98
CA CYS A 55 7.19 -6.64 7.78
C CYS A 55 7.80 -6.13 9.08
N VAL A 56 8.81 -5.28 8.94
CA VAL A 56 9.35 -4.48 10.04
C VAL A 56 9.04 -3.01 9.83
N GLU A 57 8.85 -2.26 10.91
CA GLU A 57 8.77 -0.80 10.84
C GLU A 57 10.16 -0.17 10.73
N VAL A 58 10.31 0.68 9.73
CA VAL A 58 11.51 1.45 9.46
C VAL A 58 11.18 2.94 9.42
N MET A 59 12.08 3.75 9.97
CA MET A 59 12.04 5.20 9.82
C MET A 59 12.94 5.63 8.67
N LEU A 60 12.37 6.30 7.67
CA LEU A 60 13.15 7.05 6.69
C LEU A 60 13.55 8.40 7.27
N ARG A 61 14.76 8.83 6.92
CA ARG A 61 15.31 10.12 7.33
C ARG A 61 14.74 11.23 6.44
N SER A 62 14.73 12.45 6.97
CA SER A 62 14.39 13.63 6.18
C SER A 62 15.27 13.70 4.92
N GLY A 63 14.67 13.97 3.77
CA GLY A 63 15.37 14.00 2.47
C GLY A 63 15.53 12.64 1.79
N GLU A 64 15.23 11.52 2.45
CA GLU A 64 15.24 10.19 1.81
C GLU A 64 13.98 9.97 0.96
N THR A 65 14.07 9.01 0.05
CA THR A 65 12.95 8.42 -0.69
C THR A 65 12.99 6.90 -0.46
N ILE A 66 11.93 6.16 -0.79
CA ILE A 66 12.00 4.69 -0.79
C ILE A 66 13.12 4.23 -1.71
N MET A 67 13.27 4.88 -2.87
CA MET A 67 14.35 4.58 -3.81
C MET A 67 15.73 4.74 -3.15
N SER A 68 16.06 5.89 -2.56
CA SER A 68 17.38 6.11 -1.97
C SER A 68 17.62 5.20 -0.77
N PHE A 69 16.59 4.96 0.05
CA PHE A 69 16.61 4.00 1.15
C PHE A 69 16.94 2.58 0.67
N VAL A 70 16.23 2.05 -0.32
CA VAL A 70 16.46 0.70 -0.87
C VAL A 70 17.88 0.55 -1.43
N HIS A 71 18.42 1.59 -2.08
CA HIS A 71 19.79 1.55 -2.58
C HIS A 71 20.85 1.62 -1.47
N SER A 72 20.48 2.06 -0.27
CA SER A 72 21.39 2.13 0.89
C SER A 72 21.50 0.82 1.67
N ILE A 73 20.59 -0.15 1.45
CA ILE A 73 20.54 -1.42 2.19
C ILE A 73 20.94 -2.59 1.26
N PRO A 74 22.05 -3.32 1.52
CA PRO A 74 22.59 -4.32 0.59
C PRO A 74 21.61 -5.42 0.16
N SER A 75 20.87 -6.02 1.09
CA SER A 75 19.87 -7.06 0.84
C SER A 75 18.71 -6.57 -0.02
N LEU A 76 18.28 -5.31 0.14
CA LEU A 76 17.20 -4.69 -0.64
C LEU A 76 17.67 -4.29 -2.05
N LYS A 77 18.89 -3.78 -2.17
CA LYS A 77 19.46 -3.26 -3.42
C LYS A 77 19.52 -4.31 -4.54
N LYS A 78 19.74 -5.59 -4.21
CA LYS A 78 19.91 -6.67 -5.20
C LYS A 78 18.73 -6.86 -6.15
N LYS A 79 17.51 -6.50 -5.71
CA LYS A 79 16.27 -6.56 -6.50
C LYS A 79 15.54 -5.22 -6.45
N SER A 80 16.28 -4.12 -6.63
CA SER A 80 15.85 -2.78 -6.26
C SER A 80 14.48 -2.38 -6.82
N LEU A 81 14.15 -2.68 -8.08
CA LEU A 81 12.86 -2.29 -8.68
C LEU A 81 11.68 -3.01 -8.00
N MET A 82 11.68 -4.35 -8.02
CA MET A 82 10.64 -5.16 -7.36
C MET A 82 10.48 -4.79 -5.87
N VAL A 83 11.59 -4.52 -5.19
CA VAL A 83 11.61 -4.14 -3.78
C VAL A 83 10.97 -2.76 -3.57
N GLN A 84 11.34 -1.77 -4.38
CA GLN A 84 10.76 -0.42 -4.35
C GLN A 84 9.25 -0.48 -4.57
N ASP A 85 8.81 -1.20 -5.61
CA ASP A 85 7.40 -1.33 -5.96
C ASP A 85 6.59 -1.99 -4.84
N ARG A 86 7.13 -3.05 -4.24
CA ARG A 86 6.46 -3.75 -3.14
C ARG A 86 6.39 -2.89 -1.87
N ILE A 87 7.44 -2.14 -1.52
CA ILE A 87 7.42 -1.21 -0.38
C ILE A 87 6.42 -0.07 -0.66
N ALA A 88 6.44 0.50 -1.87
CA ALA A 88 5.50 1.55 -2.28
C ALA A 88 4.04 1.06 -2.22
N LEU A 89 3.77 -0.15 -2.70
CA LEU A 89 2.45 -0.79 -2.67
C LEU A 89 1.92 -0.93 -1.23
N ILE A 90 2.70 -1.51 -0.32
CA ILE A 90 2.29 -1.74 1.08
C ILE A 90 2.05 -0.42 1.83
N ASN A 91 2.87 0.59 1.53
CA ASN A 91 2.82 1.87 2.23
C ASN A 91 1.95 2.93 1.56
N ARG A 92 1.44 2.64 0.36
CA ARG A 92 0.64 3.53 -0.49
C ARG A 92 1.32 4.84 -0.83
N THR A 93 2.65 4.85 -0.91
CA THR A 93 3.41 6.07 -1.17
C THR A 93 4.37 5.87 -2.31
N HIS A 94 4.43 6.83 -3.23
CA HIS A 94 5.27 6.69 -4.41
C HIS A 94 6.75 6.66 -4.00
N TYR A 95 7.55 5.78 -4.62
CA TYR A 95 8.92 5.52 -4.17
C TYR A 95 9.91 6.68 -4.38
N LEU A 96 9.48 7.72 -5.11
CA LEU A 96 10.23 8.96 -5.37
C LEU A 96 9.85 10.13 -4.44
N LEU A 97 8.83 10.00 -3.59
CA LEU A 97 8.46 11.10 -2.70
C LEU A 97 9.53 11.31 -1.63
N VAL A 98 9.93 12.57 -1.47
CA VAL A 98 10.93 12.98 -0.50
C VAL A 98 10.29 13.12 0.88
N MET A 99 10.85 12.39 1.85
CA MET A 99 10.38 12.41 3.23
C MET A 99 10.69 13.76 3.87
N ASN A 100 9.64 14.45 4.36
CA ASN A 100 9.73 15.82 4.89
C ASN A 100 10.46 16.80 3.94
N GLY A 101 10.32 16.59 2.64
CA GLY A 101 10.86 17.50 1.62
C GLY A 101 9.99 18.75 1.44
N ASP A 102 10.55 19.75 0.77
CA ASP A 102 9.80 20.93 0.35
C ASP A 102 9.08 20.69 -0.99
N GLY A 103 7.87 21.22 -1.14
CA GLY A 103 7.11 21.21 -2.39
C GLY A 103 6.25 19.96 -2.64
N ASN A 104 5.77 19.82 -3.87
CA ASN A 104 4.70 18.87 -4.22
C ASN A 104 5.15 17.40 -4.31
N VAL A 105 6.44 17.12 -4.43
CA VAL A 105 6.99 15.75 -4.55
C VAL A 105 7.54 15.29 -3.19
N SER A 106 6.72 15.47 -2.16
CA SER A 106 7.08 15.16 -0.78
C SER A 106 5.96 14.39 -0.07
N THR A 107 6.31 13.78 1.06
CA THR A 107 5.35 13.21 2.01
C THR A 107 5.88 13.36 3.43
N ASP A 108 4.98 13.57 4.39
CA ASP A 108 5.24 13.54 5.82
C ASP A 108 5.22 12.11 6.39
N LYS A 109 4.93 11.10 5.55
CA LYS A 109 4.93 9.69 5.92
C LYS A 109 6.35 9.11 6.02
N THR A 110 7.03 9.39 7.14
CA THR A 110 8.40 8.91 7.39
C THR A 110 8.49 7.45 7.85
N LYS A 111 7.41 6.90 8.40
CA LYS A 111 7.34 5.51 8.88
C LYS A 111 6.81 4.58 7.78
N LEU A 112 7.59 3.55 7.45
CA LEU A 112 7.26 2.55 6.45
C LEU A 112 7.31 1.14 7.01
N TYR A 113 6.43 0.29 6.51
CA TYR A 113 6.55 -1.16 6.64
C TYR A 113 7.42 -1.71 5.51
N VAL A 114 8.50 -2.41 5.85
CA VAL A 114 9.40 -3.05 4.90
C VAL A 114 9.23 -4.57 5.01
N PRO A 115 8.81 -5.25 3.93
CA PRO A 115 8.74 -6.71 3.90
C PRO A 115 10.10 -7.34 4.17
N ILE A 116 10.09 -8.41 4.95
CA ILE A 116 11.26 -9.29 5.11
C ILE A 116 11.13 -10.56 4.26
N ASP A 117 9.95 -10.84 3.72
CA ASP A 117 9.73 -11.91 2.74
C ASP A 117 8.96 -11.38 1.52
N TYR A 118 9.67 -11.27 0.38
CA TYR A 118 9.10 -10.80 -0.89
C TYR A 118 8.46 -11.92 -1.72
N SER A 119 8.57 -13.18 -1.30
CA SER A 119 7.91 -14.31 -1.96
C SER A 119 6.39 -14.35 -1.69
N ILE A 120 5.96 -13.73 -0.59
CA ILE A 120 4.55 -13.64 -0.19
C ILE A 120 3.90 -12.46 -0.90
N LYS A 121 2.78 -12.73 -1.60
CA LYS A 121 1.96 -11.69 -2.25
C LYS A 121 1.06 -11.01 -1.21
N PRO A 122 1.07 -9.66 -1.08
CA PRO A 122 0.15 -8.94 -0.21
C PRO A 122 -1.32 -9.17 -0.59
N GLN A 123 -2.13 -9.48 0.41
CA GLN A 123 -3.58 -9.66 0.32
C GLN A 123 -4.30 -8.35 0.72
N ILE A 124 -4.31 -7.38 -0.19
CA ILE A 124 -4.82 -6.03 0.08
C ILE A 124 -6.33 -5.93 -0.19
N LEU A 125 -6.74 -6.38 -1.37
CA LEU A 125 -8.11 -6.46 -1.84
C LEU A 125 -8.52 -7.94 -2.03
N PRO A 126 -9.83 -8.26 -2.03
CA PRO A 126 -10.29 -9.63 -2.26
C PRO A 126 -9.74 -10.20 -3.57
N GLU A 127 -9.26 -11.44 -3.55
CA GLU A 127 -8.77 -12.10 -4.77
C GLU A 127 -9.90 -12.35 -5.77
N PHE A 128 -11.09 -12.68 -5.26
CA PHE A 128 -12.31 -12.80 -6.05
C PHE A 128 -13.40 -11.85 -5.55
N LEU A 129 -14.06 -11.16 -6.48
CA LEU A 129 -15.15 -10.23 -6.23
C LEU A 129 -16.41 -10.70 -6.99
N PRO A 130 -17.39 -11.32 -6.30
CA PRO A 130 -18.57 -11.88 -6.96
C PRO A 130 -19.39 -10.87 -7.77
N GLU A 131 -19.52 -9.63 -7.29
CA GLU A 131 -20.25 -8.57 -8.02
C GLU A 131 -19.59 -8.16 -9.34
N ALA A 132 -18.28 -8.41 -9.46
CA ALA A 132 -17.50 -8.17 -10.68
C ALA A 132 -17.54 -9.36 -11.67
N ALA A 133 -17.96 -10.55 -11.23
CA ALA A 133 -17.88 -11.78 -12.05
C ALA A 133 -18.71 -11.75 -13.34
N LYS A 134 -19.76 -10.91 -13.38
CA LYS A 134 -20.61 -10.71 -14.56
C LYS A 134 -20.04 -9.73 -15.60
N TYR A 135 -18.89 -9.13 -15.32
CA TYR A 135 -18.24 -8.16 -16.20
C TYR A 135 -16.89 -8.68 -16.67
N GLU A 136 -16.58 -8.47 -17.96
CA GLU A 136 -15.25 -8.74 -18.52
C GLU A 136 -14.17 -7.99 -17.73
N LYS A 137 -14.43 -6.71 -17.42
CA LYS A 137 -13.56 -5.82 -16.64
C LYS A 137 -14.38 -5.03 -15.63
N TYR A 138 -13.86 -4.87 -14.42
CA TYR A 138 -14.51 -4.13 -13.33
C TYR A 138 -13.48 -3.42 -12.45
N MET A 139 -13.81 -2.22 -11.96
CA MET A 139 -12.96 -1.48 -11.03
C MET A 139 -13.58 -1.42 -9.62
N LEU A 140 -12.80 -1.77 -8.60
CA LEU A 140 -13.15 -1.52 -7.20
C LEU A 140 -12.20 -0.47 -6.64
N ILE A 141 -12.73 0.64 -6.16
CA ILE A 141 -11.97 1.66 -5.44
C ILE A 141 -12.37 1.60 -3.98
N ASP A 142 -11.45 1.22 -3.11
CA ASP A 142 -11.65 1.23 -1.66
C ASP A 142 -10.91 2.42 -1.06
N ARG A 143 -11.67 3.43 -0.63
CA ARG A 143 -11.12 4.67 -0.07
C ARG A 143 -10.68 4.54 1.38
N ARG A 144 -11.19 3.58 2.16
CA ARG A 144 -10.64 3.33 3.50
C ARG A 144 -9.28 2.67 3.40
N LYS A 145 -9.13 1.71 2.49
CA LYS A 145 -7.86 1.05 2.23
C LYS A 145 -6.92 1.90 1.36
N GLN A 146 -7.44 2.86 0.59
CA GLN A 146 -6.71 3.65 -0.41
C GLN A 146 -6.07 2.78 -1.51
N TYR A 147 -6.86 1.89 -2.11
CA TYR A 147 -6.45 1.11 -3.29
C TYR A 147 -7.52 1.06 -4.38
N LEU A 148 -7.06 0.97 -5.63
CA LEU A 148 -7.84 0.59 -6.80
C LEU A 148 -7.50 -0.85 -7.17
N GLY A 149 -8.51 -1.72 -7.22
CA GLY A 149 -8.42 -3.08 -7.75
C GLY A 149 -9.01 -3.15 -9.15
N LEU A 150 -8.26 -3.79 -10.06
CA LEU A 150 -8.71 -4.13 -11.41
C LEU A 150 -9.09 -5.61 -11.43
N TYR A 151 -10.34 -5.89 -11.80
CA TYR A 151 -10.88 -7.25 -11.82
C TYR A 151 -11.26 -7.65 -13.24
N GLU A 152 -10.98 -8.90 -13.59
CA GLU A 152 -11.39 -9.53 -14.85
C GLU A 152 -12.19 -10.78 -14.55
N ASN A 153 -13.46 -10.83 -14.99
CA ASN A 153 -14.39 -11.91 -14.66
C ASN A 153 -14.43 -12.21 -13.15
N GLY A 154 -14.36 -11.16 -12.32
CA GLY A 154 -14.35 -11.25 -10.86
C GLY A 154 -12.99 -11.57 -10.23
N GLN A 155 -11.94 -11.88 -10.99
CA GLN A 155 -10.60 -12.16 -10.46
C GLN A 155 -9.74 -10.90 -10.40
N LEU A 156 -9.10 -10.63 -9.26
CA LEU A 156 -8.20 -9.49 -9.09
C LEU A 156 -6.92 -9.70 -9.91
N THR A 157 -6.70 -8.85 -10.91
CA THR A 157 -5.50 -8.89 -11.76
C THR A 157 -4.44 -7.88 -11.31
N HIS A 158 -4.86 -6.68 -10.90
CA HIS A 158 -3.96 -5.61 -10.46
C HIS A 158 -4.50 -4.88 -9.25
N CYS A 159 -3.60 -4.34 -8.43
CA CYS A 159 -3.93 -3.55 -7.25
C CYS A 159 -2.98 -2.36 -7.17
N PHE A 160 -3.52 -1.14 -7.29
CA PHE A 160 -2.75 0.10 -7.30
C PHE A 160 -3.05 0.92 -6.06
N PRO A 161 -2.03 1.47 -5.37
CA PRO A 161 -2.25 2.52 -4.40
C PRO A 161 -2.94 3.72 -5.01
N ILE A 162 -3.82 4.35 -4.25
CA ILE A 162 -4.44 5.61 -4.66
C ILE A 162 -4.26 6.70 -3.61
N SER A 163 -4.46 7.94 -4.02
CA SER A 163 -4.80 9.03 -3.12
C SER A 163 -6.15 9.64 -3.54
N SER A 164 -7.17 9.44 -2.70
CA SER A 164 -8.51 10.00 -2.92
C SER A 164 -8.66 11.39 -2.32
N GLY A 165 -9.89 11.91 -2.38
CA GLY A 165 -10.27 13.19 -1.82
C GLY A 165 -10.22 13.25 -0.30
N VAL A 166 -9.68 14.35 0.23
CA VAL A 166 -9.69 14.66 1.67
C VAL A 166 -11.13 14.76 2.20
N SER A 167 -11.33 14.49 3.49
CA SER A 167 -12.63 14.65 4.16
C SER A 167 -13.79 13.94 3.45
N ASN A 168 -13.51 12.78 2.84
CA ASN A 168 -14.48 11.99 2.06
C ASN A 168 -15.08 12.72 0.85
N SER A 169 -14.36 13.68 0.26
CA SER A 169 -14.82 14.46 -0.89
C SER A 169 -14.96 13.63 -2.18
N THR A 170 -14.29 12.48 -2.30
CA THR A 170 -14.63 11.47 -3.32
C THR A 170 -15.89 10.73 -2.87
N PRO A 171 -17.07 10.83 -3.49
CA PRO A 171 -18.27 10.14 -3.02
C PRO A 171 -18.23 8.62 -3.27
N ALA A 172 -18.78 7.83 -2.33
CA ALA A 172 -18.98 6.39 -2.54
C ALA A 172 -20.19 6.17 -3.45
N ARG A 173 -20.00 5.44 -4.55
CA ARG A 173 -21.03 5.22 -5.57
C ARG A 173 -20.60 4.17 -6.60
N SER A 174 -21.56 3.69 -7.37
CA SER A 174 -21.25 3.02 -8.65
C SER A 174 -20.98 4.08 -9.73
N PHE A 175 -20.14 3.71 -10.69
CA PHE A 175 -19.77 4.56 -11.83
C PHE A 175 -19.51 3.70 -13.07
N VAL A 176 -19.35 4.38 -14.20
CA VAL A 176 -18.86 3.82 -15.47
C VAL A 176 -17.79 4.77 -15.99
N VAL A 177 -16.71 4.25 -16.58
CA VAL A 177 -15.72 5.09 -17.27
C VAL A 177 -16.41 5.72 -18.48
N ASN A 178 -16.60 7.04 -18.47
CA ASN A 178 -17.37 7.75 -19.49
C ASN A 178 -16.51 8.04 -20.72
N TYR A 179 -15.35 8.64 -20.51
CA TYR A 179 -14.36 8.95 -21.54
C TYR A 179 -12.97 8.99 -20.92
N MET A 180 -11.97 9.01 -21.79
CA MET A 180 -10.55 9.00 -21.44
C MET A 180 -9.85 10.13 -22.17
N ASP A 181 -8.95 10.84 -21.49
CA ASP A 181 -8.22 11.98 -22.00
C ASP A 181 -6.76 11.91 -21.50
N GLU A 182 -5.82 11.82 -22.44
CA GLU A 182 -4.40 11.61 -22.15
C GLU A 182 -3.76 12.85 -21.52
N VAL A 183 -4.16 14.05 -21.96
CA VAL A 183 -3.60 15.34 -21.52
C VAL A 183 -4.75 16.22 -21.05
N HIS A 184 -5.34 15.83 -19.92
CA HIS A 184 -6.49 16.51 -19.37
C HIS A 184 -6.07 17.63 -18.41
N ASN A 185 -6.71 18.79 -18.47
CA ASN A 185 -6.46 19.89 -17.51
C ASN A 185 -7.72 20.17 -16.70
N SER A 186 -7.56 20.33 -15.38
CA SER A 186 -8.69 20.59 -14.49
C SER A 186 -9.28 21.99 -14.71
N THR A 187 -10.52 22.05 -15.15
CA THR A 187 -11.26 23.32 -15.28
C THR A 187 -11.64 23.95 -13.93
N LEU A 188 -11.58 23.18 -12.84
CA LEU A 188 -11.92 23.64 -11.48
C LEU A 188 -10.71 24.04 -10.64
N PHE A 189 -9.52 23.57 -11.00
CA PHE A 189 -8.30 23.75 -10.20
C PHE A 189 -7.18 24.34 -11.05
N ASP A 190 -7.35 25.59 -11.49
CA ASP A 190 -6.33 26.40 -12.18
C ASP A 190 -5.60 25.69 -13.33
N ASN A 191 -6.33 24.91 -14.14
CA ASN A 191 -5.77 24.07 -15.21
C ASN A 191 -4.67 23.10 -14.75
N ALA A 192 -4.76 22.61 -13.51
CA ALA A 192 -3.83 21.59 -13.02
C ALA A 192 -3.86 20.36 -13.94
N PRO A 193 -2.68 19.85 -14.37
CA PRO A 193 -2.60 18.71 -15.26
C PRO A 193 -3.09 17.44 -14.57
N MET A 194 -3.84 16.65 -15.32
CA MET A 194 -4.42 15.36 -14.95
C MET A 194 -4.12 14.37 -16.07
N ASP A 195 -2.85 14.03 -16.26
CA ASP A 195 -2.45 13.12 -17.33
C ASP A 195 -3.08 11.73 -17.15
N HIS A 196 -3.36 11.07 -18.26
CA HIS A 196 -3.97 9.74 -18.30
C HIS A 196 -5.32 9.67 -17.57
N ALA A 197 -6.18 10.68 -17.76
CA ALA A 197 -7.44 10.82 -17.03
C ALA A 197 -8.55 9.92 -17.57
N LEU A 198 -9.25 9.25 -16.65
CA LEU A 198 -10.50 8.52 -16.89
C LEU A 198 -11.63 9.26 -16.16
N ASN A 199 -12.58 9.83 -16.90
CA ASN A 199 -13.76 10.41 -16.28
C ASN A 199 -14.68 9.30 -15.77
N ILE A 200 -15.08 9.37 -14.50
CA ILE A 200 -15.95 8.37 -13.88
C ILE A 200 -17.35 8.91 -13.56
N PHE A 201 -17.48 10.20 -13.21
CA PHE A 201 -18.76 10.90 -13.08
C PHE A 201 -18.54 12.39 -12.86
N SER A 202 -19.39 13.25 -13.43
CA SER A 202 -19.31 14.72 -13.25
C SER A 202 -17.85 15.19 -13.44
N ASN A 203 -17.28 15.92 -12.49
CA ASN A 203 -15.90 16.41 -12.50
C ASN A 203 -14.93 15.52 -11.69
N TYR A 204 -15.20 14.21 -11.61
CA TYR A 204 -14.35 13.25 -10.91
C TYR A 204 -13.64 12.32 -11.87
N PHE A 205 -12.33 12.22 -11.69
CA PHE A 205 -11.43 11.48 -12.57
C PHE A 205 -10.55 10.52 -11.77
N ILE A 206 -10.13 9.44 -12.41
CA ILE A 206 -8.95 8.66 -12.04
C ILE A 206 -7.82 9.15 -12.94
N HIS A 207 -6.68 9.56 -12.40
CA HIS A 207 -5.61 10.13 -13.20
C HIS A 207 -4.24 10.00 -12.51
N GLU A 208 -3.17 10.30 -13.26
CA GLU A 208 -1.82 10.41 -12.72
C GLU A 208 -1.72 11.53 -11.68
N GLY A 209 -1.04 11.27 -10.56
CA GLY A 209 -0.73 12.32 -9.60
C GLY A 209 0.09 11.87 -8.40
N ILE A 210 0.24 12.77 -7.44
CA ILE A 210 0.98 12.49 -6.21
C ILE A 210 0.11 11.66 -5.27
N VAL A 211 0.67 10.53 -4.82
CA VAL A 211 0.05 9.58 -3.91
C VAL A 211 0.94 9.46 -2.66
N PRO A 212 0.65 10.24 -1.59
CA PRO A 212 1.55 10.39 -0.43
C PRO A 212 1.36 9.35 0.69
N GLY A 213 0.43 8.41 0.55
CA GLY A 213 0.09 7.44 1.60
C GLY A 213 -1.29 7.63 2.24
N TYR A 214 -2.00 8.70 1.89
CA TYR A 214 -3.28 9.10 2.46
C TYR A 214 -4.11 9.93 1.45
N PRO A 215 -5.42 10.15 1.71
CA PRO A 215 -6.25 11.03 0.88
C PRO A 215 -5.69 12.46 0.88
N ALA A 216 -5.38 12.99 -0.30
CA ALA A 216 -4.74 14.30 -0.48
C ALA A 216 -5.26 15.07 -1.70
N SER A 217 -6.30 14.57 -2.37
CA SER A 217 -6.91 15.25 -3.52
C SER A 217 -8.13 16.09 -3.12
N HIS A 218 -8.67 16.84 -4.08
CA HIS A 218 -9.93 17.58 -3.93
C HIS A 218 -11.17 16.76 -4.37
N GLY A 219 -11.00 15.47 -4.67
CA GLY A 219 -12.10 14.59 -5.05
C GLY A 219 -11.71 13.51 -6.05
N CYS A 220 -10.80 13.82 -6.99
CA CYS A 220 -10.26 12.86 -7.95
C CYS A 220 -9.46 11.74 -7.26
N ILE A 221 -9.17 10.68 -8.00
CA ILE A 221 -8.40 9.53 -7.53
C ILE A 221 -7.06 9.56 -8.24
N ARG A 222 -5.99 9.84 -7.49
CA ARG A 222 -4.63 9.90 -8.02
C ARG A 222 -3.99 8.52 -8.00
N LEU A 223 -3.26 8.19 -9.04
CA LEU A 223 -2.44 6.98 -9.18
C LEU A 223 -0.96 7.35 -9.34
N PHE A 224 -0.09 6.39 -9.09
CA PHE A 224 1.31 6.50 -9.51
C PHE A 224 1.39 6.68 -11.04
N PRO A 225 2.37 7.42 -11.58
CA PRO A 225 2.51 7.65 -13.02
C PRO A 225 2.48 6.37 -13.86
N LEU A 226 3.26 5.34 -13.47
CA LEU A 226 3.31 4.08 -14.21
C LEU A 226 1.97 3.31 -14.13
N ASP A 227 1.29 3.35 -12.99
CA ASP A 227 -0.01 2.71 -12.80
C ASP A 227 -1.10 3.41 -13.65
N ALA A 228 -1.08 4.75 -13.68
CA ALA A 228 -2.01 5.55 -14.50
C ALA A 228 -1.82 5.27 -15.99
N ARG A 229 -0.56 5.23 -16.46
CA ARG A 229 -0.21 4.88 -17.84
C ARG A 229 -0.65 3.48 -18.21
N PHE A 230 -0.36 2.50 -17.35
CA PHE A 230 -0.80 1.13 -17.58
C PHE A 230 -2.32 1.04 -17.66
N LEU A 231 -3.01 1.67 -16.71
CA LEU A 231 -4.46 1.72 -16.68
C LEU A 231 -5.00 2.31 -17.98
N PHE A 232 -4.45 3.43 -18.44
CA PHE A 232 -4.92 4.15 -19.61
C PHE A 232 -4.68 3.42 -20.93
N TYR A 233 -3.44 2.99 -21.20
CA TYR A 233 -3.10 2.45 -22.52
C TYR A 233 -3.37 0.95 -22.66
N HIS A 234 -3.41 0.19 -21.55
CA HIS A 234 -3.41 -1.27 -21.62
C HIS A 234 -4.66 -1.92 -21.04
N TRP A 235 -5.29 -1.29 -20.05
CA TRP A 235 -6.38 -1.95 -19.31
C TRP A 235 -7.75 -1.32 -19.53
N ALA A 236 -7.87 0.00 -19.42
CA ALA A 236 -9.14 0.69 -19.41
C ALA A 236 -9.69 0.97 -20.82
N LYS A 237 -11.02 1.10 -20.90
CA LYS A 237 -11.78 1.60 -22.04
C LYS A 237 -13.06 2.25 -21.52
N PRO A 238 -13.68 3.19 -22.26
CA PRO A 238 -15.02 3.66 -21.95
C PRO A 238 -16.01 2.50 -21.80
N GLY A 239 -16.96 2.63 -20.88
CA GLY A 239 -17.96 1.61 -20.59
C GLY A 239 -17.59 0.62 -19.48
N ILE A 240 -16.34 0.63 -18.97
CA ILE A 240 -15.98 -0.22 -17.82
C ILE A 240 -16.75 0.24 -16.57
N PRO A 241 -17.55 -0.63 -15.93
CA PRO A 241 -18.22 -0.32 -14.69
C PRO A 241 -17.25 -0.42 -13.51
N GLY A 242 -17.58 0.30 -12.45
CA GLY A 242 -16.88 0.19 -11.19
C GLY A 242 -17.66 0.74 -10.02
N LYS A 243 -17.07 0.62 -8.83
CA LYS A 243 -17.66 1.07 -7.58
C LYS A 243 -16.61 1.64 -6.66
N ILE A 244 -16.95 2.78 -6.09
CA ILE A 244 -16.22 3.42 -5.01
C ILE A 244 -16.90 3.01 -3.72
N VAL A 245 -16.15 2.34 -2.85
CA VAL A 245 -16.53 2.04 -1.48
C VAL A 245 -15.72 2.92 -0.52
N GLY A 246 -16.34 3.21 0.61
CA GLY A 246 -15.72 3.92 1.72
C GLY A 246 -15.60 2.93 2.83
#